data_AF-A0A9E1SWU3-F1
#
_entry.id   AF-A0A9E1SWU3-F1
#
_cell.length_a   1.000
_cell.length_b   1.000
_cell.length_c   1.000
_cell.angle_alpha   90.00
_cell.angle_beta   90.00
_cell.angle_gamma   90.00
#
_symmetry.space_group_name_H-M   'P 1'
#
loop_
_entity.id
_entity.type
_entity.pdbx_description
1 polymer ?
#
loop_
_entity_poly.entity_id
_entity_poly.type
_entity_poly.pdbx_seq_one_letter_code
_entity_poly.pdbx_strand_id
1 'polypeptide(L)'
;NGEPIFWPQPYEQLVKVFKSAGHEREARLMAIAKQDAYRDYLRRHAQAHPDDKRRLNRLWLWLIGKLIRYGYEPWRIIWPVIFVLAMGWLVFFKADHDGQMAPAKERVYMHACFDPGGRGDCADWSVREHKWRKDWEFRLPEAYPGFTSLVYSLDTFFPIVDLHQESNWNPINTGVWGGFFRLYLWLHIALGWILTTIGVIGFTGVIKKD
;
A
#
# COMPACT_ATOMS: atom_id res chain seq x y z
N ASN A 1 28.10 -35.19 24.11
CA ASN A 1 27.69 -33.99 23.35
C ASN A 1 26.92 -34.42 22.11
N GLY A 2 25.64 -34.73 22.28
CA GLY A 2 24.76 -35.16 21.19
C GLY A 2 24.06 -33.96 20.58
N GLU A 3 24.63 -33.39 19.53
CA GLU A 3 23.93 -32.37 18.72
C GLU A 3 22.74 -33.06 18.01
N PRO A 4 21.51 -32.53 18.12
CA PRO A 4 20.34 -33.15 17.50
C PRO A 4 20.40 -33.02 15.97
N ILE A 5 20.62 -34.15 15.29
CA ILE A 5 20.54 -34.29 13.83
C ILE A 5 19.07 -34.13 13.39
N PHE A 6 18.80 -33.35 12.34
CA PHE A 6 17.46 -33.21 11.78
C PHE A 6 17.05 -34.46 10.98
N TRP A 7 15.94 -35.10 11.36
CA TRP A 7 15.42 -36.31 10.70
C TRP A 7 14.10 -35.99 9.97
N PRO A 8 14.06 -36.05 8.63
CA PRO A 8 12.85 -35.70 7.87
C PRO A 8 11.80 -36.83 7.84
N GLN A 9 12.19 -38.08 8.07
CA GLN A 9 11.33 -39.26 7.86
C GLN A 9 10.04 -39.31 8.70
N PRO A 10 10.03 -38.94 10.00
CA PRO A 10 8.80 -38.98 10.81
C PRO A 10 7.72 -38.02 10.28
N TYR A 11 8.12 -36.85 9.79
CA TYR A 11 7.20 -35.88 9.21
C TYR A 11 6.58 -36.39 7.91
N GLU A 12 7.35 -37.07 7.06
CA GLU A 12 6.86 -37.61 5.79
C GLU A 12 5.85 -38.75 6.00
N GLN A 13 6.06 -39.60 7.01
CA GLN A 13 5.11 -40.64 7.38
C GLN A 13 3.79 -40.03 7.87
N LEU A 14 3.84 -39.02 8.75
CA LEU A 14 2.64 -38.33 9.23
C LEU A 14 1.89 -37.66 8.08
N VAL A 15 2.58 -36.96 7.18
CA VAL A 15 1.97 -36.34 6.00
C VAL A 15 1.30 -37.39 5.11
N LYS A 16 1.94 -38.54 4.90
CA LYS A 16 1.38 -39.65 4.10
C LYS A 16 0.11 -40.21 4.75
N VAL A 17 0.11 -40.41 6.07
CA VAL A 17 -1.02 -40.94 6.83
C VAL A 17 -2.20 -39.97 6.81
N PHE A 18 -1.99 -38.67 7.07
CA PHE A 18 -3.05 -37.67 7.03
C PHE A 18 -3.64 -37.50 5.63
N LYS A 19 -2.80 -37.61 4.59
CA LYS A 19 -3.26 -37.58 3.19
C LYS A 19 -4.11 -38.81 2.85
N SER A 20 -3.72 -40.01 3.29
CA SER A 20 -4.52 -41.22 3.10
C SER A 20 -5.84 -41.22 3.90
N ALA A 21 -5.87 -40.50 5.03
CA ALA A 21 -7.06 -40.34 5.86
C ALA A 21 -8.00 -39.21 5.38
N GLY A 22 -7.71 -38.55 4.26
CA GLY A 22 -8.51 -37.42 3.74
C GLY A 22 -8.38 -36.12 4.54
N HIS A 23 -7.51 -36.06 5.55
CA HIS A 23 -7.33 -34.91 6.43
C HIS A 23 -6.28 -33.95 5.83
N GLU A 24 -6.60 -33.34 4.69
CA GLU A 24 -5.66 -32.47 3.97
C GLU A 24 -5.17 -31.26 4.79
N ARG A 25 -5.99 -30.76 5.73
CA ARG A 25 -5.62 -29.62 6.56
C ARG A 25 -4.48 -29.97 7.53
N GLU A 26 -4.50 -31.17 8.08
CA GLU A 26 -3.49 -31.67 9.01
C GLU A 26 -2.21 -32.12 8.29
N ALA A 27 -2.35 -32.73 7.11
CA ALA A 27 -1.22 -33.03 6.24
C ALA A 27 -0.43 -31.77 5.87
N ARG A 28 -1.14 -30.66 5.56
CA ARG A 28 -0.51 -29.35 5.29
C ARG A 28 0.19 -28.76 6.52
N LEU A 29 -0.41 -28.88 7.72
CA LEU A 29 0.22 -28.40 8.95
C LEU A 29 1.54 -29.13 9.23
N MET A 30 1.57 -30.45 9.04
CA MET A 30 2.77 -31.26 9.29
C MET A 30 3.87 -31.03 8.26
N ALA A 31 3.52 -30.78 6.99
CA ALA A 31 4.49 -30.38 5.97
C ALA A 31 5.15 -29.04 6.32
N ILE A 32 4.38 -28.07 6.85
CA ILE A 32 4.92 -26.79 7.31
C ILE A 32 5.81 -26.96 8.54
N ALA A 33 5.39 -27.79 9.51
CA ALA A 33 6.21 -28.10 10.67
C ALA A 33 7.57 -28.71 10.27
N LYS A 34 7.61 -29.55 9.23
CA LYS A 34 8.85 -30.08 8.63
C LYS A 34 9.72 -28.95 8.07
N GLN A 35 9.13 -28.03 7.29
CA GLN A 35 9.82 -26.90 6.66
C GLN A 35 10.42 -25.95 7.71
N ASP A 36 9.68 -25.63 8.77
CA ASP A 36 10.11 -24.75 9.85
C ASP A 36 11.26 -25.38 10.66
N ALA A 37 11.13 -26.66 11.02
CA ALA A 37 12.18 -27.39 11.73
C ALA A 37 13.48 -27.51 10.89
N TYR A 38 13.36 -27.70 9.57
CA TYR A 38 14.49 -27.69 8.65
C TYR A 38 15.16 -26.31 8.55
N ARG A 39 14.36 -25.24 8.49
CA ARG A 39 14.85 -23.86 8.43
C ARG A 39 15.58 -23.45 9.71
N ASP A 40 15.09 -23.86 10.87
CA ASP A 40 15.75 -23.63 12.16
C ASP A 40 17.03 -24.46 12.33
N TYR A 41 17.05 -25.69 11.82
CA TYR A 41 18.27 -26.49 11.72
C TYR A 41 19.34 -25.78 10.87
N LEU A 42 18.97 -25.33 9.65
CA LEU A 42 19.86 -24.56 8.78
C LEU A 42 20.31 -23.25 9.42
N ARG A 43 19.45 -22.52 10.15
CA ARG A 43 19.84 -21.30 10.86
C ARG A 43 20.92 -21.53 11.92
N ARG A 44 20.86 -22.68 12.62
CA ARG A 44 21.85 -23.04 13.65
C ARG A 44 23.16 -23.55 13.05
N HIS A 45 23.11 -24.20 11.89
CA HIS A 45 24.26 -24.86 11.27
C HIS A 45 24.88 -24.09 10.09
N ALA A 46 24.19 -23.09 9.52
CA ALA A 46 24.75 -22.24 8.48
C ALA A 46 25.73 -21.25 9.12
N GLN A 47 27.03 -21.47 8.89
CA GLN A 47 28.09 -20.50 9.13
C GLN A 47 27.67 -19.16 8.50
N ALA A 48 27.43 -18.18 9.36
CA ALA A 48 26.86 -16.89 8.99
C ALA A 48 27.77 -16.14 8.02
N HIS A 49 27.42 -16.11 6.73
CA HIS A 49 27.98 -15.13 5.80
C HIS A 49 27.56 -13.72 6.25
N PRO A 50 28.53 -12.80 6.45
CA PRO A 50 28.26 -11.46 6.95
C PRO A 50 27.83 -10.55 5.79
N ASP A 51 26.59 -10.69 5.32
CA ASP A 51 26.04 -9.80 4.28
C ASP A 51 24.98 -8.86 4.86
N ASP A 52 25.12 -7.57 4.55
CA ASP A 52 24.20 -6.46 4.88
C ASP A 52 22.73 -6.71 4.49
N LYS A 53 22.49 -7.69 3.61
CA LYS A 53 21.16 -8.21 3.25
C LYS A 53 20.39 -8.78 4.46
N ARG A 54 21.05 -9.05 5.59
CA ARG A 54 20.42 -9.55 6.82
C ARG A 54 19.44 -8.57 7.46
N ARG A 55 19.60 -7.25 7.32
CA ARG A 55 18.68 -6.27 7.92
C ARG A 55 17.42 -6.08 7.07
N LEU A 56 17.61 -5.84 5.77
CA LEU A 56 16.53 -5.74 4.78
C LEU A 56 15.68 -7.01 4.74
N ASN A 57 16.30 -8.20 4.72
CA ASN A 57 15.56 -9.46 4.75
C ASN A 57 14.80 -9.68 6.07
N ARG A 58 15.33 -9.20 7.21
CA ARG A 58 14.62 -9.30 8.50
C ARG A 58 13.41 -8.38 8.54
N LEU A 59 13.55 -7.15 8.08
CA LEU A 59 12.45 -6.19 7.98
C LEU A 59 11.40 -6.69 7.00
N TRP A 60 11.82 -7.22 5.84
CA TRP A 60 10.93 -7.80 4.84
C TRP A 60 10.18 -9.03 5.36
N LEU A 61 10.88 -9.98 6.02
CA LEU A 61 10.26 -11.15 6.64
C LEU A 61 9.38 -10.79 7.83
N TRP A 62 9.72 -9.75 8.60
CA TRP A 62 8.88 -9.23 9.67
C TRP A 62 7.63 -8.54 9.12
N LEU A 63 7.76 -7.71 8.08
CA LEU A 63 6.64 -7.08 7.38
C LEU A 63 5.71 -8.13 6.78
N ILE A 64 6.26 -9.09 6.02
CA ILE A 64 5.48 -10.21 5.47
C ILE A 64 4.85 -11.01 6.59
N GLY A 65 5.58 -11.37 7.65
CA GLY A 65 5.03 -12.17 8.75
C GLY A 65 3.95 -11.45 9.56
N LYS A 66 4.01 -10.12 9.65
CA LYS A 66 3.00 -9.31 10.34
C LYS A 66 1.78 -9.02 9.46
N LEU A 67 1.98 -8.79 8.16
CA LEU A 67 0.92 -8.52 7.19
C LEU A 67 0.21 -9.81 6.73
N ILE A 68 1.00 -10.86 6.49
CA ILE A 68 0.59 -12.21 6.14
C ILE A 68 1.15 -13.14 7.23
N ARG A 69 0.44 -13.30 8.35
CA ARG A 69 0.82 -14.33 9.33
C ARG A 69 0.65 -15.70 8.67
N TYR A 70 1.75 -16.25 8.12
CA TYR A 70 1.87 -17.56 7.49
C TYR A 70 0.61 -18.01 6.71
N GLY A 71 0.38 -17.45 5.51
CA GLY A 71 -0.34 -18.11 4.39
C GLY A 71 -1.76 -18.66 4.57
N TYR A 72 -2.41 -18.54 5.73
CA TYR A 72 -3.65 -19.26 6.03
C TYR A 72 -4.92 -18.40 6.08
N GLU A 73 -4.81 -17.07 6.16
CA GLU A 73 -5.97 -16.18 6.34
C GLU A 73 -5.88 -14.93 5.44
N PRO A 74 -6.11 -15.06 4.11
CA PRO A 74 -5.98 -13.96 3.15
C PRO A 74 -6.88 -12.76 3.46
N TRP A 75 -8.00 -12.97 4.15
CA TRP A 75 -8.93 -11.92 4.57
C TRP A 75 -8.32 -10.90 5.54
N ARG A 76 -7.21 -11.21 6.23
CA ARG A 76 -6.60 -10.27 7.19
C ARG A 76 -5.96 -9.05 6.55
N ILE A 77 -5.58 -9.12 5.26
CA ILE A 77 -4.98 -7.97 4.56
C ILE A 77 -5.97 -6.80 4.40
N ILE A 78 -7.27 -7.07 4.55
CA ILE A 78 -8.31 -6.04 4.50
C ILE A 78 -8.10 -5.01 5.62
N TRP A 79 -7.67 -5.42 6.81
CA TRP A 79 -7.46 -4.50 7.93
C TRP A 79 -6.33 -3.48 7.71
N PRO A 80 -5.09 -3.86 7.31
CA PRO A 80 -4.07 -2.87 6.99
C PRO A 80 -4.44 -2.02 5.77
N VAL A 81 -5.15 -2.57 4.77
CA VAL A 81 -5.66 -1.78 3.63
C VAL A 81 -6.64 -0.71 4.12
N ILE A 82 -7.67 -1.10 4.89
CA ILE A 82 -8.64 -0.17 5.47
C ILE A 82 -7.92 0.88 6.34
N PHE A 83 -6.94 0.46 7.15
CA PHE A 83 -6.19 1.39 7.99
C PHE A 83 -5.42 2.43 7.16
N VAL A 84 -4.73 2.03 6.10
CA VAL A 84 -3.99 2.96 5.23
C VAL A 84 -4.95 3.87 4.48
N LEU A 85 -6.08 3.36 3.98
CA LEU A 85 -7.11 4.18 3.33
C LEU A 85 -7.77 5.17 4.29
N ALA A 86 -8.06 4.76 5.53
CA ALA A 86 -8.61 5.65 6.55
C ALA A 86 -7.60 6.74 6.94
N MET A 87 -6.32 6.38 7.10
CA MET A 87 -5.25 7.34 7.34
C MET A 87 -5.11 8.31 6.18
N GLY A 88 -5.14 7.81 4.93
CA GLY A 88 -5.04 8.63 3.73
C GLY A 88 -6.21 9.59 3.60
N TRP A 89 -7.43 9.11 3.85
CA TRP A 89 -8.62 9.96 3.90
C TRP A 89 -8.43 11.12 4.89
N LEU A 90 -7.99 10.85 6.12
CA LEU A 90 -7.76 11.89 7.13
C LEU A 90 -6.66 12.89 6.73
N VAL A 91 -5.54 12.41 6.21
CA VAL A 91 -4.41 13.27 5.83
C VAL A 91 -4.76 14.12 4.60
N PHE A 92 -5.40 13.57 3.58
CA PHE A 92 -5.83 14.33 2.41
C PHE A 92 -7.02 15.24 2.71
N PHE A 93 -7.87 14.89 3.67
CA PHE A 93 -8.90 15.79 4.19
C PHE A 93 -8.26 16.98 4.91
N LYS A 94 -7.22 16.75 5.73
CA LYS A 94 -6.42 17.83 6.35
C LYS A 94 -5.77 18.71 5.28
N ALA A 95 -5.20 18.12 4.23
CA ALA A 95 -4.57 18.85 3.14
C ALA A 95 -5.58 19.77 2.41
N ASP A 96 -6.76 19.25 2.09
CA ASP A 96 -7.84 20.04 1.48
C ASP A 96 -8.36 21.14 2.40
N HIS A 97 -8.53 20.82 3.69
CA HIS A 97 -8.94 21.80 4.69
C HIS A 97 -7.91 22.93 4.86
N ASP A 98 -6.62 22.62 4.72
CA ASP A 98 -5.55 23.61 4.78
C ASP A 98 -5.33 24.30 3.41
N GLY A 99 -6.15 24.03 2.39
CA GLY A 99 -6.01 24.57 1.03
C GLY A 99 -4.67 24.22 0.39
N GLN A 100 -4.15 23.03 0.68
CA GLN A 100 -2.89 22.52 0.16
C GLN A 100 -3.08 21.64 -1.08
N MET A 101 -4.28 21.58 -1.65
CA MET A 101 -4.58 20.83 -2.87
C MET A 101 -4.80 21.81 -4.03
N ALA A 102 -3.98 21.68 -5.07
CA ALA A 102 -4.04 22.50 -6.26
C ALA A 102 -4.28 21.63 -7.50
N PRO A 103 -4.79 22.19 -8.61
CA PRO A 103 -4.95 21.46 -9.85
C PRO A 103 -3.60 20.91 -10.33
N ALA A 104 -3.57 19.65 -10.77
CA ALA A 104 -2.34 19.01 -11.26
C ALA A 104 -2.04 19.33 -12.73
N LYS A 105 -3.08 19.63 -13.53
CA LYS A 105 -2.96 19.77 -14.97
C LYS A 105 -2.30 21.09 -15.37
N GLU A 106 -1.16 21.00 -16.05
CA GLU A 106 -0.41 22.14 -16.60
C GLU A 106 -1.28 23.07 -17.46
N ARG A 107 -2.17 22.50 -18.28
CA ARG A 107 -3.10 23.28 -19.12
C ARG A 107 -3.91 24.31 -18.33
N VAL A 108 -4.23 24.01 -17.07
CA VAL A 108 -4.99 24.92 -16.20
C VAL A 108 -4.15 26.16 -15.89
N TYR A 109 -2.88 25.98 -15.50
CA TYR A 109 -1.97 27.08 -15.16
C TYR A 109 -1.59 27.95 -16.36
N MET A 110 -1.56 27.38 -17.56
CA MET A 110 -1.20 28.10 -18.79
C MET A 110 -2.37 28.92 -19.36
N HIS A 111 -3.59 28.77 -18.84
CA HIS A 111 -4.76 29.47 -19.34
C HIS A 111 -4.84 30.89 -18.76
N ALA A 112 -5.20 31.87 -19.60
CA ALA A 112 -5.35 33.27 -19.19
C ALA A 112 -6.45 33.52 -18.14
N CYS A 113 -7.27 32.50 -17.84
CA CYS A 113 -8.38 32.56 -16.89
C CYS A 113 -8.04 32.03 -15.50
N PHE A 114 -6.87 31.42 -15.28
CA PHE A 114 -6.54 30.76 -14.02
C PHE A 114 -6.56 31.70 -12.80
N ASP A 115 -5.96 32.89 -12.95
CA ASP A 115 -5.90 33.89 -11.88
C ASP A 115 -7.19 34.72 -11.77
N PRO A 116 -7.54 35.25 -10.57
CA PRO A 116 -8.73 36.07 -10.36
C PRO A 116 -8.87 37.28 -11.30
N GLY A 117 -7.75 37.82 -11.76
CA GLY A 117 -7.65 38.93 -12.71
C GLY A 117 -7.56 38.50 -14.19
N GLY A 118 -7.96 37.27 -14.52
CA GLY A 118 -7.83 36.69 -15.85
C GLY A 118 -8.30 37.62 -16.97
N ARG A 119 -7.47 37.78 -18.00
CA ARG A 119 -7.64 38.77 -19.09
C ARG A 119 -8.34 38.21 -20.34
N GLY A 120 -8.85 36.97 -20.28
CA GLY A 120 -9.49 36.27 -21.40
C GLY A 120 -11.01 36.22 -21.30
N ASP A 121 -11.66 35.73 -22.36
CA ASP A 121 -13.05 35.26 -22.27
C ASP A 121 -13.07 33.96 -21.44
N CYS A 122 -13.75 34.00 -20.31
CA CYS A 122 -13.75 32.95 -19.29
C CYS A 122 -15.19 32.53 -18.94
N ALA A 123 -16.12 32.64 -19.90
CA ALA A 123 -17.53 32.35 -19.69
C ALA A 123 -17.80 30.92 -19.19
N ASP A 124 -16.92 29.97 -19.53
CA ASP A 124 -16.94 28.54 -19.21
C ASP A 124 -16.04 28.16 -17.99
N TRP A 125 -15.53 29.16 -17.28
CA TRP A 125 -14.73 29.00 -16.06
C TRP A 125 -15.44 29.61 -14.86
N SER A 126 -15.64 28.79 -13.83
CA SER A 126 -16.23 29.22 -12.57
C SER A 126 -15.17 29.51 -11.52
N VAL A 127 -15.39 30.51 -10.67
CA VAL A 127 -14.62 30.67 -9.43
C VAL A 127 -14.97 29.49 -8.54
N ARG A 128 -13.97 28.68 -8.17
CA ARG A 128 -14.18 27.60 -7.22
C ARG A 128 -13.74 28.08 -5.85
N GLU A 129 -14.72 28.45 -5.03
CA GLU A 129 -14.45 28.80 -3.64
C GLU A 129 -13.89 27.56 -2.92
N HIS A 130 -12.66 27.65 -2.44
CA HIS A 130 -12.15 26.64 -1.53
C HIS A 130 -12.96 26.72 -0.24
N LYS A 131 -13.68 25.64 0.06
CA LYS A 131 -14.59 25.52 1.20
C LYS A 131 -13.98 25.99 2.53
N TRP A 132 -12.66 25.89 2.67
CA TRP A 132 -11.93 26.11 3.92
C TRP A 132 -10.91 27.25 3.87
N ARG A 133 -10.74 27.90 2.70
CA ARG A 133 -9.67 28.89 2.47
C ARG A 133 -10.13 29.98 1.50
N LYS A 134 -10.44 31.18 2.00
CA LYS A 134 -10.98 32.29 1.19
C LYS A 134 -9.90 33.14 0.51
N ASP A 135 -8.65 33.05 0.98
CA ASP A 135 -7.47 33.76 0.45
C ASP A 135 -6.91 33.12 -0.84
N TRP A 136 -7.32 31.90 -1.15
CA TRP A 136 -6.86 31.15 -2.31
C TRP A 136 -8.00 31.00 -3.34
N GLU A 137 -8.30 32.11 -4.00
CA GLU A 137 -9.26 32.17 -5.10
C GLU A 137 -8.53 31.95 -6.42
N PHE A 138 -8.95 30.94 -7.18
CA PHE A 138 -8.56 30.73 -8.57
C PHE A 138 -9.75 30.22 -9.36
N ARG A 139 -9.75 30.43 -10.67
CA ARG A 139 -10.82 29.92 -11.53
C ARG A 139 -10.42 28.56 -12.06
N LEU A 140 -11.42 27.69 -12.20
CA LEU A 140 -11.29 26.38 -12.82
C LEU A 140 -12.34 26.26 -13.93
N PRO A 141 -12.05 25.49 -15.01
CA PRO A 141 -13.08 25.12 -15.97
C PRO A 141 -14.25 24.45 -15.24
N GLU A 142 -15.50 24.73 -15.65
CA GLU A 142 -16.68 24.10 -15.03
C GLU A 142 -16.62 22.57 -15.08
N ALA A 143 -16.02 22.02 -16.14
CA ALA A 143 -15.80 20.59 -16.32
C ALA A 143 -14.72 19.98 -15.41
N TYR A 144 -13.99 20.78 -14.62
CA TYR A 144 -12.92 20.28 -13.76
C TYR A 144 -13.51 19.55 -12.53
N PRO A 145 -13.14 18.29 -12.28
CA PRO A 145 -13.74 17.51 -11.19
C PRO A 145 -13.41 18.11 -9.83
N GLY A 146 -14.38 18.09 -8.92
CA GLY A 146 -14.18 18.50 -7.53
C GLY A 146 -13.26 17.53 -6.80
N PHE A 147 -12.51 18.04 -5.82
CA PHE A 147 -11.66 17.21 -4.98
C PHE A 147 -12.50 16.40 -3.98
N THR A 148 -12.22 15.11 -3.85
CA THR A 148 -12.79 14.25 -2.80
C THR A 148 -11.69 13.45 -2.13
N SER A 149 -11.41 13.73 -0.85
CA SER A 149 -10.28 13.15 -0.11
C SER A 149 -10.28 11.62 -0.04
N LEU A 150 -11.45 11.00 0.14
CA LEU A 150 -11.58 9.54 0.19
C LEU A 150 -11.31 8.89 -1.18
N VAL A 151 -11.89 9.45 -2.23
CA VAL A 151 -11.71 8.95 -3.60
C VAL A 151 -10.26 9.15 -4.03
N TYR A 152 -9.66 10.30 -3.71
CA TYR A 152 -8.23 10.55 -3.92
C TYR A 152 -7.34 9.54 -3.17
N SER A 153 -7.68 9.19 -1.93
CA SER A 153 -6.94 8.17 -1.17
C SER A 153 -7.02 6.78 -1.81
N LEU A 154 -8.18 6.41 -2.38
CA LEU A 154 -8.35 5.15 -3.11
C LEU A 154 -7.57 5.15 -4.44
N ASP A 155 -7.67 6.25 -5.18
CA ASP A 155 -7.04 6.44 -6.50
C ASP A 155 -5.51 6.37 -6.41
N THR A 156 -4.93 7.05 -5.42
CA THR A 156 -3.49 7.01 -5.16
C THR A 156 -3.00 5.67 -4.58
N PHE A 157 -3.89 4.90 -3.95
CA PHE A 157 -3.53 3.64 -3.31
C PHE A 157 -3.50 2.47 -4.30
N PHE A 158 -4.48 2.38 -5.21
CA PHE A 158 -4.61 1.27 -6.14
C PHE A 158 -3.99 1.61 -7.50
N PRO A 159 -2.86 1.00 -7.89
CA PRO A 159 -2.16 1.35 -9.13
C PRO A 159 -2.94 1.05 -10.43
N ILE A 160 -4.03 0.31 -10.36
CA ILE A 160 -4.80 -0.17 -11.52
C ILE A 160 -6.11 0.64 -11.69
N VAL A 161 -6.54 1.36 -10.66
CA VAL A 161 -7.81 2.10 -10.67
C VAL A 161 -7.51 3.56 -10.96
N ASP A 162 -8.18 4.14 -11.96
CA ASP A 162 -8.12 5.56 -12.27
C ASP A 162 -9.49 6.20 -12.07
N LEU A 163 -9.68 6.84 -10.91
CA LEU A 163 -10.88 7.61 -10.55
C LEU A 163 -10.75 9.08 -10.95
N HIS A 164 -9.69 9.44 -11.68
CA HIS A 164 -9.40 10.79 -12.13
C HIS A 164 -9.28 11.82 -10.98
N GLN A 165 -8.94 11.41 -9.76
CA GLN A 165 -8.67 12.33 -8.66
C GLN A 165 -7.18 12.65 -8.57
N GLU A 166 -6.33 11.63 -8.61
CA GLU A 166 -4.86 11.73 -8.59
C GLU A 166 -4.33 12.54 -9.79
N SER A 167 -4.90 12.32 -10.97
CA SER A 167 -4.50 13.02 -12.20
C SER A 167 -4.94 14.49 -12.28
N ASN A 168 -5.89 14.91 -11.43
CA ASN A 168 -6.43 16.27 -11.42
C ASN A 168 -6.01 17.07 -10.18
N TRP A 169 -5.56 16.45 -9.11
CA TRP A 169 -5.25 17.17 -7.87
C TRP A 169 -3.88 16.77 -7.35
N ASN A 170 -3.12 17.73 -6.84
CA ASN A 170 -1.82 17.46 -6.25
C ASN A 170 -1.57 18.33 -5.02
N PRO A 171 -0.91 17.78 -3.98
CA PRO A 171 -0.51 18.56 -2.82
C PRO A 171 0.60 19.55 -3.18
N ILE A 172 0.40 20.82 -2.83
CA ILE A 172 1.38 21.89 -3.00
C ILE A 172 2.47 21.80 -1.93
N ASN A 173 3.69 22.24 -2.29
CA ASN A 173 4.82 22.26 -1.36
C ASN A 173 5.04 23.66 -0.77
N THR A 174 3.96 24.30 -0.30
CA THR A 174 4.01 25.67 0.22
C THR A 174 3.56 25.72 1.67
N GLY A 175 4.16 26.60 2.48
CA GLY A 175 3.86 26.68 3.91
C GLY A 175 4.48 25.56 4.75
N VAL A 176 4.22 25.57 6.06
CA VAL A 176 4.92 24.73 7.05
C VAL A 176 4.67 23.23 6.83
N TRP A 177 3.49 22.86 6.33
CA TRP A 177 3.08 21.47 6.16
C TRP A 177 3.10 20.97 4.71
N GLY A 178 3.44 21.82 3.72
CA GLY A 178 3.39 21.45 2.30
C GLY A 178 4.29 20.26 1.96
N GLY A 179 5.51 20.25 2.51
CA GLY A 179 6.45 19.13 2.32
C GLY A 179 5.98 17.82 2.93
N PHE A 180 5.25 17.90 4.06
CA PHE A 180 4.69 16.73 4.73
C PHE A 180 3.63 16.05 3.86
N PHE A 181 2.69 16.80 3.28
CA PHE A 181 1.63 16.21 2.45
C PHE A 181 2.18 15.53 1.18
N ARG A 182 3.23 16.09 0.57
CA ARG A 182 3.92 15.45 -0.56
C ARG A 182 4.67 14.18 -0.16
N LEU A 183 5.40 14.23 0.95
CA LEU A 183 6.07 13.04 1.47
C LEU A 183 5.06 11.93 1.78
N TYR A 184 3.95 12.30 2.43
CA TYR A 184 2.86 11.38 2.72
C TYR A 184 2.25 10.78 1.46
N LEU A 185 2.00 11.58 0.41
CA LEU A 185 1.50 11.09 -0.87
C LEU A 185 2.40 9.98 -1.43
N TRP A 186 3.72 10.19 -1.49
CA TRP A 186 4.66 9.17 -1.97
C TRP A 186 4.67 7.91 -1.11
N LEU A 187 4.63 8.07 0.21
CA LEU A 187 4.56 6.94 1.13
C LEU A 187 3.24 6.17 0.97
N HIS A 188 2.12 6.87 0.79
CA HIS A 188 0.80 6.27 0.58
C HIS A 188 0.73 5.48 -0.72
N ILE A 189 1.26 6.03 -1.82
CA ILE A 189 1.38 5.33 -3.11
C ILE A 189 2.26 4.08 -2.94
N ALA A 190 3.45 4.20 -2.34
CA ALA A 190 4.35 3.07 -2.14
C ALA A 190 3.72 1.96 -1.26
N LEU A 191 3.01 2.34 -0.19
CA LEU A 191 2.27 1.41 0.65
C LEU A 191 1.14 0.71 -0.12
N GLY A 192 0.42 1.45 -0.96
CA GLY A 192 -0.61 0.92 -1.84
C GLY A 192 -0.07 -0.13 -2.81
N TRP A 193 1.08 0.15 -3.43
CA TRP A 193 1.76 -0.79 -4.33
C TRP A 193 2.20 -2.07 -3.59
N ILE A 194 2.78 -1.92 -2.41
CA ILE A 194 3.21 -3.05 -1.58
C ILE A 194 2.00 -3.89 -1.14
N LEU A 195 0.95 -3.26 -0.60
CA LEU A 195 -0.22 -3.99 -0.11
C LEU A 195 -1.03 -4.64 -1.24
N THR A 196 -1.16 -3.97 -2.39
CA THR A 196 -1.85 -4.53 -3.55
C THR A 196 -1.12 -5.75 -4.07
N THR A 197 0.22 -5.70 -4.21
CA THR A 197 1.01 -6.86 -4.66
C THR A 197 0.97 -8.02 -3.67
N ILE A 198 1.10 -7.74 -2.37
CA ILE A 198 0.94 -8.74 -1.30
C ILE A 198 -0.45 -9.38 -1.35
N GLY A 199 -1.50 -8.58 -1.57
CA GLY A 199 -2.87 -9.06 -1.71
C GLY A 199 -3.02 -10.02 -2.89
N VAL A 200 -2.56 -9.61 -4.08
CA VAL A 200 -2.58 -10.45 -5.28
C VAL A 200 -1.83 -11.76 -5.05
N ILE A 201 -0.63 -11.71 -4.45
CA ILE A 201 0.16 -12.92 -4.14
C ILE A 201 -0.57 -13.83 -3.14
N GLY A 202 -1.20 -13.24 -2.11
CA GLY A 202 -1.96 -13.98 -1.09
C GLY A 202 -3.20 -14.68 -1.65
N PHE A 203 -3.93 -14.03 -2.56
CA PHE A 203 -5.13 -14.59 -3.19
C PHE A 203 -4.83 -15.58 -4.31
N THR A 204 -3.78 -15.34 -5.10
CA THR A 204 -3.39 -16.22 -6.22
C THR A 204 -2.76 -17.52 -5.76
N GLY A 205 -2.34 -17.62 -4.49
CA GLY A 205 -1.82 -18.87 -3.92
C GLY A 205 -0.49 -19.31 -4.54
N VAL A 206 0.26 -18.41 -5.19
CA VAL A 206 1.57 -18.71 -5.79
C VAL A 206 2.57 -19.24 -4.75
N ILE A 207 2.35 -18.94 -3.46
CA ILE A 207 3.14 -19.46 -2.32
C ILE A 207 2.75 -20.91 -1.93
N LYS A 208 1.75 -21.54 -2.57
CA LYS A 208 1.34 -22.93 -2.30
C LYS A 208 1.97 -23.97 -3.24
N LYS A 209 3.01 -23.64 -4.01
CA LYS A 209 3.71 -24.66 -4.79
C LYS A 209 4.85 -25.29 -3.98
N ASP A 210 4.58 -26.55 -3.65
CA ASP A 210 5.42 -27.65 -3.14
C ASP A 210 5.43 -27.88 -1.62
#